data_AF-A0A7X7RKK0-F1
#
_entry.id   AF-A0A7X7RKK0-F1
#
_cell.length_a   1.000
_cell.length_b   1.000
_cell.length_c   1.000
_cell.angle_alpha   90.00
_cell.angle_beta   90.00
_cell.angle_gamma   90.00
#
_symmetry.space_group_name_H-M   'P 1'
#
loop_
_entity.id
_entity.type
_entity.pdbx_description
1 polymer ?
#
loop_
_entity_poly.entity_id
_entity_poly.type
_entity_poly.pdbx_seq_one_letter_code
_entity_poly.pdbx_strand_id
1 'polypeptide(L)'
;MKSNTMKFVRQGSTYQMVIEDGLDLQGVLSLDEALWVAMSAPTEAFNCDPRFLNYIDTDSNQQIGSEEVKAAIRWLLDQLPDHAGITAEFNGTLP
;
A
#
# COMPACT_ATOMS: atom_id res chain seq x y z
N MET A 1 10.02 14.48 15.83
CA MET A 1 10.06 13.11 15.26
C MET A 1 8.66 12.54 15.38
N LYS A 2 8.00 12.23 14.26
CA LYS A 2 6.76 11.41 14.28
C LYS A 2 7.17 10.02 14.80
N SER A 3 6.50 9.53 15.84
CA SER A 3 6.61 8.12 16.22
C SER A 3 5.85 7.30 15.18
N ASN A 4 6.50 6.29 14.57
CA ASN A 4 5.89 5.45 13.53
C ASN A 4 4.94 4.42 14.16
N THR A 5 3.88 4.90 14.79
CA THR A 5 2.87 4.06 15.45
C THR A 5 1.74 3.81 14.46
N MET A 6 1.57 2.55 14.05
CA MET A 6 0.46 2.14 13.20
C MET A 6 -0.88 2.50 13.85
N LYS A 7 -1.71 3.23 13.12
CA LYS A 7 -3.06 3.62 13.54
C LYS A 7 -4.07 2.70 12.90
N PHE A 8 -5.08 2.29 13.65
CA PHE A 8 -6.18 1.47 13.15
C PHE A 8 -7.51 2.16 13.43
N VAL A 9 -8.41 2.10 12.46
CA VAL A 9 -9.80 2.58 12.60
C VAL A 9 -10.76 1.42 12.42
N ARG A 10 -11.84 1.43 13.20
CA ARG A 10 -12.90 0.42 13.09
C ARG A 10 -13.80 0.80 11.91
N GLN A 11 -13.82 -0.05 10.89
CA GLN A 11 -14.68 0.09 9.71
C GLN A 11 -15.61 -1.13 9.64
N GLY A 12 -16.91 -0.90 9.81
CA GLY A 12 -17.88 -2.00 9.90
C GLY A 12 -17.57 -2.94 11.08
N SER A 13 -17.17 -4.18 10.80
CA SER A 13 -16.78 -5.20 11.79
C SER A 13 -15.27 -5.45 11.87
N THR A 14 -14.47 -4.77 11.05
CA THR A 14 -13.02 -4.99 10.95
C THR A 14 -12.23 -3.76 11.41
N TYR A 15 -10.95 -3.96 11.71
CA TYR A 15 -9.98 -2.88 11.93
C TYR A 15 -9.14 -2.72 10.67
N GLN A 16 -9.09 -1.50 10.14
CA GLN A 16 -8.29 -1.16 8.96
C GLN A 16 -7.17 -0.22 9.38
N MET A 17 -5.96 -0.48 8.88
CA MET A 17 -4.83 0.41 9.09
C MET A 17 -5.06 1.73 8.35
N VAL A 18 -4.79 2.84 9.02
CA VAL A 18 -4.80 4.17 8.40
C VAL A 18 -3.44 4.41 7.78
N ILE A 19 -3.44 4.87 6.53
CA ILE A 19 -2.25 5.25 5.77
C ILE A 19 -2.37 6.74 5.47
N GLU A 20 -1.50 7.56 6.08
CA GLU A 20 -1.42 9.01 5.87
C GLU A 20 -0.19 9.36 5.01
N ASP A 21 0.93 8.66 5.23
CA ASP A 21 2.18 8.90 4.53
C ASP A 21 3.01 7.62 4.28
N GLY A 22 4.18 7.78 3.65
CA GLY A 22 5.09 6.67 3.36
C GLY A 22 5.69 6.00 4.60
N LEU A 23 5.69 6.63 5.77
CA LEU A 23 6.12 5.99 7.02
C LEU A 23 5.10 4.93 7.45
N ASP A 24 3.81 5.19 7.23
CA ASP A 24 2.77 4.20 7.47
C ASP A 24 2.91 3.00 6.52
N LEU A 25 3.31 3.23 5.26
CA LEU A 25 3.60 2.15 4.30
C LEU A 25 4.73 1.23 4.76
N GLN A 26 5.72 1.73 5.51
CA GLN A 26 6.70 0.86 6.16
C GLN A 26 6.05 -0.07 7.19
N GLY A 27 5.08 0.45 7.95
CA GLY A 27 4.31 -0.33 8.90
C GLY A 27 3.53 -1.47 8.22
N VAL A 28 2.97 -1.21 7.03
CA VAL A 28 2.26 -2.21 6.22
C VAL A 28 3.13 -3.44 5.93
N LEU A 29 4.43 -3.25 5.66
CA LEU A 29 5.36 -4.35 5.39
C LEU A 29 5.62 -5.25 6.61
N SER A 30 5.31 -4.76 7.82
CA SER A 30 5.45 -5.50 9.09
C SER A 30 4.13 -6.06 9.63
N LEU A 31 3.01 -5.84 8.93
CA LEU A 31 1.71 -6.37 9.33
C LEU A 31 1.69 -7.90 9.22
N ASP A 32 1.01 -8.52 10.19
CA ASP A 32 0.69 -9.94 10.14
C ASP A 32 -0.18 -10.25 8.91
N GLU A 33 0.12 -11.35 8.21
CA GLU A 33 -0.62 -11.81 7.04
C GLU A 33 -2.11 -12.00 7.35
N ALA A 34 -2.46 -12.41 8.57
CA ALA A 34 -3.83 -12.61 9.00
C ALA A 34 -4.69 -11.32 9.00
N LEU A 35 -4.06 -10.14 8.93
CA LEU A 35 -4.74 -8.85 8.84
C LEU A 35 -5.00 -8.40 7.39
N TRP A 36 -4.49 -9.11 6.39
CA TRP A 36 -4.74 -8.83 4.98
C TRP A 36 -6.10 -9.39 4.57
N VAL A 37 -7.05 -8.50 4.30
CA VAL A 37 -8.42 -8.85 3.92
C VAL A 37 -8.51 -9.30 2.44
N ALA A 38 -7.54 -8.92 1.61
CA ALA A 38 -7.52 -9.19 0.18
C ALA A 38 -6.39 -10.17 -0.18
N MET A 39 -6.63 -11.46 0.00
CA MET A 39 -5.65 -12.47 -0.44
C MET A 39 -5.69 -12.70 -1.96
N SER A 40 -6.75 -12.28 -2.66
CA SER A 40 -6.86 -12.30 -4.13
C SER A 40 -8.01 -11.38 -4.58
N ALA A 41 -7.76 -10.08 -4.73
CA ALA A 41 -8.78 -9.15 -5.24
C ALA A 41 -8.65 -9.01 -6.76
N PRO A 42 -9.73 -9.13 -7.55
CA PRO A 42 -9.65 -8.97 -8.99
C PRO A 42 -9.29 -7.52 -9.35
N THR A 43 -8.42 -7.33 -10.35
CA THR A 43 -7.94 -6.01 -10.80
C THR A 43 -9.09 -5.05 -11.13
N GLU A 44 -10.18 -5.55 -11.72
CA GLU A 44 -11.38 -4.76 -12.03
C GLU A 44 -12.18 -4.26 -10.81
N ALA A 45 -11.96 -4.83 -9.62
CA ALA A 45 -12.61 -4.35 -8.39
C ALA A 45 -11.97 -3.07 -7.84
N PHE A 46 -10.78 -2.70 -8.31
CA PHE A 46 -10.10 -1.48 -7.89
C PHE A 46 -10.51 -0.30 -8.75
N ASN A 47 -10.92 0.79 -8.10
CA ASN A 47 -11.12 2.07 -8.76
C ASN A 47 -9.76 2.78 -8.95
N CYS A 48 -8.92 2.26 -9.85
CA CYS A 48 -7.57 2.74 -10.14
C CYS A 48 -7.28 2.67 -11.64
N ASP A 49 -6.19 3.31 -12.11
CA ASP A 49 -5.75 3.21 -13.50
C ASP A 49 -5.40 1.74 -13.84
N PRO A 50 -6.04 1.12 -14.84
CA PRO A 50 -5.73 -0.25 -15.25
C PRO A 50 -4.26 -0.47 -15.60
N ARG A 51 -3.58 0.54 -16.16
CA ARG A 51 -2.15 0.46 -16.48
C ARG A 51 -1.30 0.36 -15.23
N PHE A 52 -1.69 1.06 -14.17
CA PHE A 52 -1.01 0.99 -12.89
C PHE A 52 -1.20 -0.40 -12.25
N LEU A 53 -2.42 -0.94 -12.30
CA LEU A 53 -2.71 -2.27 -11.77
C LEU A 53 -1.92 -3.36 -12.49
N ASN A 54 -1.65 -3.23 -13.79
CA ASN A 54 -0.77 -4.15 -14.53
C ASN A 54 0.69 -4.14 -14.05
N TYR A 55 1.16 -3.06 -13.41
CA TYR A 55 2.50 -3.04 -12.80
C TYR A 55 2.51 -3.72 -11.43
N ILE A 56 1.35 -3.81 -10.76
CA ILE A 56 1.21 -4.51 -9.47
C ILE A 56 0.98 -6.00 -9.71
N ASP A 57 0.12 -6.37 -10.66
CA ASP A 57 -0.16 -7.75 -11.10
C ASP A 57 1.04 -8.34 -11.86
N THR A 58 2.06 -8.73 -11.10
CA THR A 58 3.37 -9.13 -11.61
C THR A 58 3.36 -10.47 -12.30
N ASP A 59 2.39 -11.34 -11.98
CA ASP A 59 2.22 -12.64 -12.63
C ASP A 59 1.15 -12.64 -13.73
N SER A 60 0.48 -11.50 -13.95
CA SER A 60 -0.54 -11.26 -14.97
C SER A 60 -1.76 -12.19 -14.84
N ASN A 61 -2.12 -12.57 -13.62
CA ASN A 61 -3.26 -13.43 -13.33
C ASN A 61 -4.59 -12.65 -13.16
N GLN A 62 -4.55 -11.32 -13.31
CA GLN A 62 -5.67 -10.39 -13.15
C GLN A 62 -6.22 -10.26 -11.73
N GLN A 63 -5.48 -10.76 -10.74
CA GLN A 63 -5.77 -10.65 -9.33
C GLN A 63 -4.56 -10.04 -8.63
N ILE A 64 -4.82 -9.23 -7.62
CA ILE A 64 -3.77 -8.63 -6.79
C ILE A 64 -3.83 -9.26 -5.41
N GLY A 65 -2.70 -9.86 -5.03
CA GLY A 65 -2.47 -10.42 -3.69
C GLY A 65 -1.72 -9.47 -2.75
N SER A 66 -1.65 -9.85 -1.47
CA SER A 66 -0.91 -9.12 -0.44
C SER A 66 0.58 -8.97 -0.78
N GLU A 67 1.22 -10.03 -1.27
CA GLU A 67 2.66 -10.01 -1.60
C GLU A 67 3.00 -9.06 -2.75
N GLU A 68 2.13 -8.92 -3.74
CA GLU A 68 2.30 -7.99 -4.85
C GLU A 68 2.17 -6.54 -4.40
N VAL A 69 1.19 -6.26 -3.54
CA VAL A 69 1.06 -4.95 -2.90
C VAL A 69 2.30 -4.64 -2.06
N LYS A 70 2.79 -5.61 -1.26
CA LYS A 70 4.03 -5.43 -0.48
C LYS A 70 5.24 -5.21 -1.39
N ALA A 71 5.34 -5.90 -2.53
CA ALA A 71 6.41 -5.70 -3.49
C ALA A 71 6.36 -4.28 -4.09
N ALA A 72 5.18 -3.80 -4.47
CA ALA A 72 4.98 -2.44 -4.95
C ALA A 72 5.33 -1.39 -3.88
N ILE A 73 4.96 -1.62 -2.62
CA ILE A 73 5.33 -0.74 -1.50
C ILE A 73 6.85 -0.71 -1.31
N ARG A 74 7.53 -1.87 -1.30
CA ARG A 74 9.00 -1.92 -1.17
C ARG A 74 9.67 -1.12 -2.29
N TRP A 75 9.23 -1.33 -3.54
CA TRP A 75 9.74 -0.59 -4.68
C TRP A 75 9.55 0.93 -4.51
N LEU A 76 8.37 1.38 -4.09
CA LEU A 76 8.08 2.80 -3.88
C LEU A 76 9.03 3.42 -2.84
N LEU A 77 9.22 2.74 -1.71
CA LEU A 77 10.09 3.22 -0.63
C LEU A 77 11.57 3.24 -1.05
N ASP A 78 12.00 2.27 -1.87
CA ASP A 78 13.36 2.26 -2.43
C ASP A 78 13.58 3.42 -3.42
N GLN A 79 12.56 3.81 -4.18
CA GLN A 79 12.66 4.93 -5.13
C GLN A 79 12.55 6.31 -4.46
N LEU A 80 11.79 6.42 -3.37
CA LEU A 80 11.47 7.68 -2.70
C LEU A 80 11.99 7.67 -1.25
N PRO A 81 13.30 7.94 -1.00
CA PRO A 81 13.89 7.78 0.33
C PRO A 81 13.37 8.76 1.38
N ASP A 82 12.78 9.89 0.97
CA ASP A 82 12.02 10.78 1.86
C ASP A 82 10.59 10.28 2.04
N HIS A 83 10.44 9.24 2.85
CA HIS A 83 9.14 8.58 3.07
C HIS A 83 8.08 9.51 3.70
N ALA A 84 8.50 10.50 4.49
CA ALA A 84 7.57 11.46 5.09
C ALA A 84 6.98 12.42 4.05
N GLY A 85 7.65 12.61 2.91
CA GLY A 85 7.17 13.38 1.77
C GLY A 85 6.19 12.63 0.85
N ILE A 86 6.02 11.31 1.04
CA ILE A 86 5.06 10.50 0.30
C ILE A 86 3.68 10.69 0.95
N THR A 87 2.96 11.75 0.60
CA THR A 87 1.62 12.04 1.11
C THR A 87 0.56 11.95 0.00
N ALA A 88 -0.72 12.10 0.34
CA ALA A 88 -1.80 12.18 -0.65
C ALA A 88 -1.64 13.37 -1.62
N GLU A 89 -0.94 14.42 -1.19
CA GLU A 89 -0.62 15.60 -1.99
C GLU A 89 0.71 15.48 -2.76
N PHE A 90 1.37 14.33 -2.71
CA PHE A 90 2.62 14.09 -3.43
C PHE A 90 2.41 14.30 -4.93
N ASN A 91 3.13 15.26 -5.50
CA ASN A 91 2.93 15.71 -6.88
C ASN A 91 3.85 15.00 -7.90
N GLY A 92 4.54 13.93 -7.49
CA GLY A 92 5.42 13.16 -8.37
C GLY A 92 6.78 13.82 -8.63
N THR A 93 7.08 14.97 -8.00
CA THR A 93 8.39 15.61 -8.13
C THR A 93 9.29 15.14 -7.00
N LEU A 94 10.27 14.30 -7.35
CA LEU A 94 11.42 14.02 -6.50
C LEU A 94 12.31 15.27 -6.42
N PRO A 95 12.84 15.65 -5.25
CA PRO A 95 13.90 16.64 -5.17
C PRO A 95 15.18 16.18 -5.91
#